data_AF-A0A7V6YE84-F1
#
_entry.id   AF-A0A7V6YE84-F1
#
_cell.length_a   1.000
_cell.length_b   1.000
_cell.length_c   1.000
_cell.angle_alpha   90.00
_cell.angle_beta   90.00
_cell.angle_gamma   90.00
#
_symmetry.space_group_name_H-M   'P 1'
#
loop_
_entity.id
_entity.type
_entity.pdbx_description
1 polymer ?
#
loop_
_entity_poly.entity_id
_entity_poly.type
_entity_poly.pdbx_seq_one_letter_code
_entity_poly.pdbx_strand_id
1 'polypeptide(L)'
;MARVKWLSIGLKGFGRYRSGVQVQLTDGLNILTAPNEAGKSTLVAGLRAVLFGLPSSSNPNQFGTDRYCCWEEAGAFEGEVVFAVDDRRYRVKRNFQNHRVELAQEKAGEWEVLFRGEHNPRAHKDAGVYAGYLKELIGITTGEAFAGTFCVEQPLPEGDQLSEHVQSLLSGSGGHFGQALEQLKNELSQITRFLKQYGFP
;
A
#
# COMPACT_ATOMS: atom_id res chain seq x y z
N MET A 1 -13.80 -10.22 -8.03
CA MET A 1 -12.98 -9.08 -7.59
C MET A 1 -13.05 -8.02 -8.66
N ALA A 2 -13.27 -6.76 -8.29
CA ALA A 2 -13.25 -5.65 -9.24
C ALA A 2 -11.84 -5.48 -9.83
N ARG A 3 -11.75 -5.11 -11.11
CA ARG A 3 -10.46 -4.91 -11.78
C ARG A 3 -9.95 -3.50 -11.50
N VAL A 4 -8.85 -3.40 -10.76
CA VAL A 4 -8.21 -2.10 -10.47
C VAL A 4 -7.07 -1.84 -11.47
N LYS A 5 -7.04 -0.65 -12.07
CA LYS A 5 -5.94 -0.18 -12.93
C LYS A 5 -5.44 1.19 -12.45
N TRP A 6 -4.15 1.31 -12.19
CA TRP A 6 -3.51 2.60 -11.94
C TRP A 6 -3.28 3.34 -13.26
N LEU A 7 -3.72 4.60 -13.37
CA LEU A 7 -3.66 5.39 -14.61
C LEU A 7 -2.60 6.48 -14.53
N SER A 8 -2.56 7.23 -13.42
CA SER A 8 -1.53 8.25 -13.25
C SER A 8 -1.20 8.50 -11.79
N ILE A 9 0.05 8.92 -11.54
CA ILE A 9 0.56 9.28 -10.23
C ILE A 9 1.21 10.66 -10.36
N GLY A 10 0.75 11.61 -9.56
CA GLY A 10 1.31 12.95 -9.40
C GLY A 10 1.84 13.13 -7.99
N LEU A 11 3.05 13.65 -7.84
CA LEU A 11 3.63 13.97 -6.53
C LEU A 11 4.34 15.32 -6.61
N LYS A 12 4.16 16.17 -5.61
CA LYS A 12 4.85 17.46 -5.48
C LYS A 12 5.29 17.69 -4.04
N GLY A 13 6.51 18.21 -3.88
CA GLY A 13 7.12 18.39 -2.55
C GLY A 13 7.40 17.08 -1.81
N PHE A 14 7.41 15.92 -2.51
CA PHE A 14 7.49 14.58 -1.90
C PHE A 14 8.84 13.91 -2.16
N GLY A 15 9.66 13.76 -1.12
CA GLY A 15 10.99 13.15 -1.19
C GLY A 15 11.89 13.83 -2.22
N ARG A 16 12.29 13.10 -3.27
CA ARG A 16 13.13 13.63 -4.38
C ARG A 16 12.35 14.51 -5.35
N TYR A 17 11.01 14.45 -5.37
CA TYR A 17 10.15 15.18 -6.31
C TYR A 17 9.79 16.57 -5.77
N ARG A 18 10.79 17.42 -5.54
CA ARG A 18 10.61 18.79 -5.00
C ARG A 18 9.72 19.63 -5.91
N SER A 19 10.06 19.70 -7.20
CA SER A 19 9.36 20.51 -8.21
C SER A 19 8.08 19.88 -8.76
N GLY A 20 7.81 18.61 -8.43
CA GLY A 20 6.70 17.86 -8.98
C GLY A 20 7.13 16.77 -9.98
N VAL A 21 6.37 15.69 -10.05
CA VAL A 21 6.44 14.66 -11.08
C VAL A 21 5.03 14.21 -11.42
N GLN A 22 4.77 13.92 -12.69
CA GLN A 22 3.56 13.26 -13.16
C GLN A 22 3.98 12.04 -14.00
N VAL A 23 3.52 10.86 -13.61
CA VAL A 23 3.76 9.60 -14.31
C VAL A 23 2.43 9.08 -14.83
N GLN A 24 2.39 8.78 -16.13
CA GLN A 24 1.27 8.12 -16.78
C GLN A 24 1.59 6.63 -16.90
N LEU A 25 0.61 5.79 -16.58
CA LEU A 25 0.71 4.34 -16.67
C LEU A 25 -0.17 3.87 -17.82
N THR A 26 0.37 3.00 -18.66
CA THR A 26 -0.37 2.40 -19.77
C THR A 26 -0.84 1.00 -19.41
N ASP A 27 -1.77 0.45 -20.20
CA ASP A 27 -2.11 -0.96 -20.10
C ASP A 27 -0.87 -1.83 -20.38
N GLY A 28 -0.72 -2.92 -19.63
CA GLY A 28 0.41 -3.84 -19.74
C GLY A 28 1.58 -3.52 -18.81
N LEU A 29 2.79 -3.91 -19.22
CA LEU A 29 4.00 -3.76 -18.41
C LEU A 29 4.56 -2.34 -18.54
N ASN A 30 4.63 -1.63 -17.41
CA ASN A 30 5.24 -0.31 -17.31
C ASN A 30 6.65 -0.46 -16.73
N ILE A 31 7.68 0.05 -17.42
CA ILE A 31 9.08 -0.06 -16.99
C ILE A 31 9.63 1.34 -16.68
N LEU A 32 10.00 1.57 -15.42
CA LEU A 32 10.68 2.80 -15.00
C LEU A 32 12.17 2.54 -14.79
N THR A 33 12.97 2.83 -15.82
CA THR A 33 14.43 2.74 -15.74
C THR A 33 15.01 4.11 -15.42
N ALA A 34 15.67 4.22 -14.27
CA ALA A 34 16.36 5.43 -13.86
C ALA A 34 17.60 5.06 -13.01
N PRO A 35 18.59 5.95 -12.86
CA PRO A 35 19.71 5.74 -11.96
C PRO A 35 19.28 5.45 -10.51
N ASN A 36 20.21 4.95 -9.70
CA ASN A 36 19.99 4.88 -8.27
C ASN A 36 19.71 6.29 -7.71
N GLU A 37 18.87 6.36 -6.68
CA GLU A 37 18.41 7.60 -6.06
C GLU A 37 17.58 8.56 -6.93
N ALA A 38 17.29 8.20 -8.18
CA ALA A 38 16.46 9.00 -9.08
C ALA A 38 14.97 9.08 -8.65
N GLY A 39 14.57 8.42 -7.55
CA GLY A 39 13.23 8.51 -6.98
C GLY A 39 12.27 7.35 -7.32
N LYS A 40 12.75 6.24 -7.90
CA LYS A 40 11.90 5.08 -8.23
C LYS A 40 11.11 4.55 -7.02
N SER A 41 11.82 4.24 -5.93
CA SER A 41 11.18 3.82 -4.67
C SER A 41 10.33 4.93 -4.04
N THR A 42 10.70 6.20 -4.26
CA THR A 42 9.92 7.36 -3.83
C THR A 42 8.58 7.46 -4.55
N LEU A 43 8.50 7.09 -5.83
CA LEU A 43 7.25 7.10 -6.60
C LEU A 43 6.26 6.07 -6.04
N VAL A 44 6.77 4.87 -5.78
CA VAL A 44 6.02 3.77 -5.18
C VAL A 44 5.54 4.13 -3.77
N ALA A 45 6.43 4.67 -2.94
CA ALA A 45 6.06 5.17 -1.61
C ALA A 45 5.02 6.30 -1.69
N GLY A 46 5.11 7.16 -2.72
CA GLY A 46 4.16 8.22 -2.97
C GLY A 46 2.77 7.72 -3.35
N LEU A 47 2.67 6.70 -4.21
CA LEU A 47 1.39 6.03 -4.54
C LEU A 47 0.71 5.54 -3.25
N ARG A 48 1.45 4.81 -2.41
CA ARG A 48 0.95 4.35 -1.11
C ARG A 48 0.55 5.53 -0.21
N ALA A 49 1.37 6.58 -0.15
CA ALA A 49 1.11 7.73 0.70
C ALA A 49 -0.12 8.52 0.27
N VAL A 50 -0.38 8.67 -1.04
CA VAL A 50 -1.58 9.38 -1.54
C VAL A 50 -2.85 8.66 -1.10
N LEU A 51 -2.88 7.33 -1.22
CA LEU A 51 -4.04 6.53 -0.84
C LEU A 51 -4.20 6.49 0.68
N PHE A 52 -3.17 6.03 1.39
CA PHE A 52 -3.31 5.65 2.79
C PHE A 52 -2.77 6.69 3.77
N GLY A 53 -2.13 7.76 3.29
CA GLY A 53 -1.38 8.69 4.12
C GLY A 53 0.04 8.23 4.40
N LEU A 54 0.84 9.12 5.00
CA LEU A 54 2.24 8.82 5.31
C LEU A 54 2.34 7.68 6.34
N PRO A 55 3.30 6.74 6.17
CA PRO A 55 3.42 5.58 7.04
C PRO A 55 3.72 5.99 8.49
N SER A 56 3.02 5.41 9.46
CA SER A 56 3.37 5.57 10.87
C SER A 56 4.53 4.63 11.21
N SER A 57 5.77 5.09 11.06
CA SER A 57 6.85 4.45 11.83
C SER A 57 6.68 4.86 13.29
N SER A 58 6.37 3.89 14.16
CA SER A 58 6.48 4.02 15.62
C SER A 58 7.92 3.81 16.11
N ASN A 59 8.86 3.55 15.20
CA ASN A 59 10.21 3.13 15.51
C ASN A 59 11.18 4.31 15.35
N PRO A 60 11.72 4.89 16.44
CA PRO A 60 12.60 6.07 16.40
C PRO A 60 13.88 5.89 15.58
N ASN A 61 14.30 4.62 15.39
CA ASN A 61 15.49 4.24 14.61
C ASN A 61 15.19 3.94 13.13
N GLN A 62 13.92 3.83 12.72
CA GLN A 62 13.55 3.83 11.31
C GLN A 62 13.21 5.25 10.93
N PHE A 63 14.11 5.89 10.16
CA PHE A 63 13.93 7.22 9.60
C PHE A 63 12.45 7.48 9.22
N GLY A 64 11.79 8.33 10.01
CA GLY A 64 10.33 8.48 10.01
C GLY A 64 9.75 9.13 8.75
N THR A 65 8.51 9.64 8.87
CA THR A 65 7.78 10.37 7.81
C THR A 65 8.57 11.56 7.24
N ASP A 66 9.53 12.06 8.01
CA ASP A 66 10.36 13.22 7.72
C ASP A 66 11.23 13.07 6.47
N ARG A 67 11.51 11.83 6.02
CA ARG A 67 12.21 11.56 4.75
C ARG A 67 11.42 12.00 3.51
N TYR A 68 10.10 12.08 3.63
CA TYR A 68 9.23 12.41 2.51
C TYR A 68 8.86 13.89 2.50
N CYS A 69 9.00 14.59 3.62
CA CYS A 69 8.73 16.03 3.71
C CYS A 69 9.89 16.83 3.10
N CYS A 70 9.58 17.74 2.18
CA CYS A 70 10.50 18.83 1.84
C CYS A 70 10.43 19.88 2.96
N TRP A 71 11.44 19.91 3.83
CA TRP A 71 11.54 20.86 4.95
C TRP A 71 12.01 22.27 4.52
N GLU A 72 12.48 22.43 3.28
CA GLU A 72 13.22 23.64 2.87
C GLU A 72 12.37 24.75 2.25
N GLU A 73 11.13 24.52 1.81
CA GLU A 73 10.30 25.58 1.24
C GLU A 73 8.81 25.33 1.50
N ALA A 74 8.04 26.43 1.63
CA ALA A 74 6.57 26.45 1.65
C ALA A 74 5.95 26.05 0.29
N GLY A 75 6.46 24.98 -0.32
CA GLY A 75 5.95 24.38 -1.54
C GLY A 75 4.81 23.41 -1.25
N ALA A 76 3.99 23.15 -2.26
CA ALA A 76 2.90 22.20 -2.15
C ALA A 76 3.44 20.79 -1.80
N PHE A 77 2.98 20.24 -0.67
CA PHE A 77 3.25 18.88 -0.23
C PHE A 77 2.00 18.02 -0.44
N GLU A 78 1.82 17.59 -1.69
CA GLU A 78 0.59 16.99 -2.17
C GLU A 78 0.84 15.86 -3.17
N GLY A 79 -0.16 15.02 -3.34
CA GLY A 79 -0.13 13.99 -4.38
C GLY A 79 -1.51 13.65 -4.90
N GLU A 80 -1.53 13.10 -6.10
CA GLU A 80 -2.71 12.73 -6.86
C GLU A 80 -2.51 11.33 -7.43
N VAL A 81 -3.53 10.49 -7.33
CA VAL A 81 -3.58 9.20 -7.99
C VAL A 81 -4.90 9.09 -8.75
N VAL A 82 -4.82 8.77 -10.03
CA VAL A 82 -5.96 8.45 -10.87
C VAL A 82 -5.93 6.95 -11.14
N PHE A 83 -7.05 6.28 -10.95
CA PHE A 83 -7.19 4.85 -11.17
C PHE A 83 -8.58 4.51 -11.70
N ALA A 84 -8.71 3.36 -12.34
CA ALA A 84 -9.99 2.80 -12.75
C ALA A 84 -10.33 1.58 -11.91
N VAL A 85 -11.61 1.46 -11.56
CA VAL A 85 -12.23 0.26 -10.99
C VAL A 85 -13.27 -0.19 -12.00
N ASP A 86 -13.01 -1.33 -12.63
CA ASP A 86 -13.71 -1.79 -13.83
C ASP A 86 -13.68 -0.69 -14.92
N ASP A 87 -14.83 -0.11 -15.27
CA ASP A 87 -14.94 0.94 -16.29
C ASP A 87 -15.09 2.36 -15.70
N ARG A 88 -15.00 2.51 -14.38
CA ARG A 88 -15.21 3.79 -13.68
C ARG A 88 -13.88 4.37 -13.23
N ARG A 89 -13.68 5.66 -13.50
CA ARG A 89 -12.46 6.37 -13.10
C ARG A 89 -12.65 7.12 -11.80
N TYR A 90 -11.62 7.06 -10.97
CA TYR A 90 -11.55 7.67 -9.66
C TYR A 90 -10.26 8.45 -9.52
N ARG A 91 -10.31 9.50 -8.72
CA ARG A 91 -9.16 10.34 -8.38
C ARG A 91 -9.11 10.55 -6.89
N VAL A 92 -7.95 10.26 -6.31
CA VAL A 92 -7.60 10.65 -4.95
C VAL A 92 -6.60 11.78 -5.00
N LYS A 93 -6.93 12.89 -4.35
CA LYS A 93 -6.00 13.99 -4.06
C LYS A 93 -5.73 14.03 -2.56
N ARG A 94 -4.47 14.19 -2.16
CA ARG A 94 -4.09 14.30 -0.76
C ARG A 94 -3.13 15.46 -0.55
N ASN A 95 -3.42 16.28 0.45
CA ASN A 95 -2.44 17.18 1.06
C ASN A 95 -1.83 16.45 2.26
N PHE A 96 -0.54 16.21 2.21
CA PHE A 96 0.15 15.41 3.22
C PHE A 96 0.37 16.17 4.52
N GLN A 97 0.43 17.52 4.47
CA GLN A 97 0.72 18.38 5.61
C GLN A 97 -0.45 18.44 6.60
N ASN A 98 -1.67 18.52 6.11
CA ASN A 98 -2.88 18.62 6.93
C ASN A 98 -3.78 17.38 6.85
N HIS A 99 -3.30 16.31 6.24
CA HIS A 99 -4.03 15.04 6.05
C HIS A 99 -5.37 15.15 5.30
N ARG A 100 -5.63 16.27 4.61
CA ARG A 100 -6.83 16.43 3.79
C ARG A 100 -6.77 15.49 2.60
N VAL A 101 -7.88 14.80 2.35
CA VAL A 101 -8.06 13.91 1.23
C VAL A 101 -9.38 14.20 0.53
N GLU A 102 -9.34 14.14 -0.79
CA GLU A 102 -10.51 14.22 -1.66
C GLU A 102 -10.54 12.98 -2.53
N LEU A 103 -11.68 12.30 -2.55
CA LEU A 103 -12.01 11.26 -3.50
C LEU A 103 -13.08 11.79 -4.44
N ALA A 104 -12.82 11.68 -5.74
CA ALA A 104 -13.77 12.01 -6.78
C ALA A 104 -13.93 10.86 -7.78
N GLN A 105 -15.09 10.79 -8.42
CA GLN A 105 -15.38 9.88 -9.53
C GLN A 105 -15.62 10.70 -10.79
N GLU A 106 -15.12 10.23 -11.92
CA GLU A 106 -15.42 10.83 -13.22
C GLU A 106 -16.82 10.41 -13.69
N LYS A 107 -17.71 11.39 -13.95
CA LYS A 107 -19.02 11.19 -14.56
C LYS A 107 -19.21 12.25 -15.65
N ALA A 108 -19.58 11.80 -16.85
CA ALA A 108 -19.78 12.68 -18.02
C ALA A 108 -18.60 13.65 -18.32
N GLY A 109 -17.36 13.23 -18.03
CA GLY A 109 -16.15 14.03 -18.24
C GLY A 109 -15.84 15.03 -17.11
N GLU A 110 -16.65 15.07 -16.05
CA GLU A 110 -16.43 15.91 -14.88
C GLU A 110 -16.11 15.08 -13.63
N TRP A 111 -15.32 15.66 -12.73
CA TRP A 111 -14.99 15.03 -11.45
C TRP A 111 -16.01 15.40 -10.38
N GLU A 112 -16.87 14.44 -10.03
CA GLU A 112 -17.82 14.57 -8.93
C GLU A 112 -17.18 14.10 -7.62
N VAL A 113 -17.14 14.97 -6.60
CA VAL A 113 -16.53 14.66 -5.31
C VAL A 113 -17.42 13.71 -4.53
N LEU A 114 -16.92 12.51 -4.22
CA LEU A 114 -17.58 11.50 -3.38
C LEU A 114 -17.27 11.71 -1.89
N PHE A 115 -16.07 12.20 -1.59
CA PHE A 115 -15.62 12.45 -0.23
C PHE A 115 -14.61 13.59 -0.20
N ARG A 116 -14.74 14.47 0.80
CA ARG A 116 -13.73 15.46 1.15
C ARG A 116 -13.65 15.57 2.67
N GLY A 117 -12.47 15.37 3.23
CA GLY A 117 -12.27 15.39 4.67
C GLY A 117 -10.82 15.14 5.04
N GLU A 118 -10.57 14.72 6.27
CA GLU A 118 -9.24 14.35 6.75
C GLU A 118 -9.14 12.83 6.92
N HIS A 119 -8.02 12.26 6.50
CA HIS A 119 -7.69 10.86 6.77
C HIS A 119 -6.30 10.78 7.36
N ASN A 120 -6.24 10.77 8.70
CA ASN A 120 -4.99 10.67 9.44
C ASN A 120 -4.73 9.20 9.84
N PRO A 121 -3.68 8.57 9.30
CA PRO A 121 -3.35 7.17 9.63
C PRO A 121 -2.95 6.96 11.09
N ARG A 122 -2.59 8.04 11.79
CA ARG A 122 -2.19 8.03 13.21
C ARG A 122 -3.37 8.16 14.17
N ALA A 123 -4.57 8.46 13.67
CA ALA A 123 -5.73 8.58 14.52
C ALA A 123 -6.23 7.19 14.91
N HIS A 124 -6.10 6.81 16.20
CA HIS A 124 -6.56 5.53 16.75
C HIS A 124 -8.08 5.27 16.61
N LYS A 125 -8.87 6.23 16.09
CA LYS A 125 -10.34 6.22 16.17
C LYS A 125 -11.11 6.38 14.86
N ASP A 126 -10.47 6.36 13.70
CA ASP A 126 -11.23 6.41 12.45
C ASP A 126 -10.67 5.47 11.39
N ALA A 127 -11.25 4.27 11.30
CA ALA A 127 -11.47 3.62 10.01
C ALA A 127 -12.60 4.36 9.29
N GLY A 128 -12.43 5.68 9.10
CA GLY A 128 -13.48 6.62 8.74
C GLY A 128 -14.10 6.35 7.37
N VAL A 129 -15.08 7.17 6.99
CA VAL A 129 -15.84 7.07 5.72
C VAL A 129 -14.92 6.85 4.50
N TYR A 130 -13.76 7.51 4.46
CA TYR A 130 -12.77 7.35 3.40
C TYR A 130 -12.18 5.92 3.30
N ALA A 131 -11.87 5.29 4.44
CA ALA A 131 -11.38 3.90 4.45
C ALA A 131 -12.45 2.91 3.94
N GLY A 132 -13.73 3.22 4.18
CA GLY A 132 -14.86 2.48 3.60
C GLY A 132 -14.84 2.51 2.06
N TYR A 133 -14.64 3.70 1.47
CA TYR A 133 -14.49 3.82 0.02
C TYR A 133 -13.27 3.05 -0.51
N LEU A 134 -12.12 3.10 0.16
CA LEU A 134 -10.96 2.32 -0.25
C LEU A 134 -11.25 0.82 -0.20
N LYS A 135 -11.92 0.33 0.84
CA LYS A 135 -12.34 -1.08 0.93
C LYS A 135 -13.23 -1.48 -0.25
N GLU A 136 -14.20 -0.64 -0.60
CA GLU A 136 -15.14 -0.92 -1.69
C GLU A 136 -14.46 -0.89 -3.06
N LEU A 137 -13.61 0.11 -3.30
CA LEU A 137 -13.02 0.37 -4.61
C LEU A 137 -11.79 -0.48 -4.91
N ILE A 138 -10.89 -0.65 -3.94
CA ILE A 138 -9.60 -1.33 -4.13
C ILE A 138 -9.46 -2.60 -3.29
N GLY A 139 -10.44 -2.92 -2.45
CA GLY A 139 -10.41 -4.13 -1.60
C GLY A 139 -9.47 -4.04 -0.40
N ILE A 140 -8.75 -2.92 -0.23
CA ILE A 140 -7.71 -2.75 0.78
C ILE A 140 -7.92 -1.45 1.54
N THR A 141 -7.76 -1.50 2.86
CA THR A 141 -7.93 -0.36 3.76
C THR A 141 -6.63 0.17 4.34
N THR A 142 -5.53 -0.57 4.28
CA THR A 142 -4.26 -0.20 4.92
C THR A 142 -3.10 -0.19 3.93
N GLY A 143 -2.13 0.69 4.20
CA GLY A 143 -0.92 0.78 3.37
C GLY A 143 -0.03 -0.47 3.48
N GLU A 144 -0.11 -1.24 4.57
CA GLU A 144 0.63 -2.49 4.75
C GLU A 144 0.09 -3.60 3.85
N ALA A 145 -1.24 -3.76 3.81
CA ALA A 145 -1.91 -4.68 2.90
C ALA A 145 -1.65 -4.31 1.43
N PHE A 146 -1.60 -3.00 1.13
CA PHE A 146 -1.23 -2.52 -0.19
C PHE A 146 0.20 -2.89 -0.58
N ALA A 147 1.17 -2.68 0.32
CA ALA A 147 2.56 -3.10 0.08
C ALA A 147 2.62 -4.61 -0.19
N GLY A 148 2.03 -5.41 0.68
CA GLY A 148 2.04 -6.87 0.54
C GLY A 148 1.36 -7.44 -0.72
N THR A 149 0.45 -6.69 -1.35
CA THR A 149 -0.38 -7.18 -2.48
C THR A 149 -0.02 -6.53 -3.81
N PHE A 150 0.19 -5.22 -3.83
CA PHE A 150 0.39 -4.42 -5.03
C PHE A 150 1.84 -3.95 -5.21
N CYS A 151 2.67 -4.05 -4.17
CA CYS A 151 4.00 -3.46 -4.19
C CYS A 151 5.04 -4.32 -3.46
N VAL A 152 5.72 -5.18 -4.21
CA VAL A 152 6.84 -5.94 -3.69
C VAL A 152 8.07 -5.04 -3.60
N GLU A 153 8.33 -4.51 -2.40
CA GLU A 153 9.52 -3.68 -2.11
C GLU A 153 10.79 -4.55 -1.95
N GLN A 154 11.97 -3.93 -2.09
CA GLN A 154 13.27 -4.59 -1.85
C GLN A 154 13.81 -4.19 -0.47
N PRO A 155 14.34 -5.14 0.33
CA PRO A 155 14.52 -6.57 0.02
C PRO A 155 13.17 -7.28 -0.07
N LEU A 156 13.10 -8.28 -0.96
CA LEU A 156 11.97 -9.20 -1.02
C LEU A 156 11.72 -9.71 0.40
N PRO A 157 10.47 -9.72 0.89
CA PRO A 157 10.19 -10.30 2.20
C PRO A 157 10.75 -11.72 2.20
N GLU A 158 11.64 -12.01 3.15
CA GLU A 158 12.06 -13.37 3.42
C GLU A 158 10.80 -14.19 3.71
N GLY A 159 10.72 -15.43 3.23
CA GLY A 159 9.47 -16.21 3.14
C GLY A 159 8.65 -16.34 4.44
N ASP A 160 9.27 -16.08 5.59
CA ASP A 160 8.64 -16.08 6.90
C ASP A 160 7.83 -14.81 7.24
N GLN A 161 7.88 -13.76 6.41
CA GLN A 161 7.21 -12.46 6.64
C GLN A 161 6.09 -12.14 5.64
N LEU A 162 5.50 -13.13 4.98
CA LEU A 162 4.23 -12.87 4.29
C LEU A 162 3.17 -12.57 5.36
N SER A 163 2.72 -11.31 5.45
CA SER A 163 1.73 -10.91 6.45
C SER A 163 0.48 -11.79 6.31
N GLU A 164 -0.16 -12.14 7.44
CA GLU A 164 -1.36 -12.99 7.45
C GLU A 164 -2.43 -12.52 6.47
N HIS A 165 -2.48 -11.22 6.21
CA HIS A 165 -3.38 -10.59 5.25
C HIS A 165 -3.04 -10.91 3.79
N VAL A 166 -1.76 -10.93 3.42
CA VAL A 166 -1.31 -11.33 2.06
C VAL A 166 -1.57 -12.82 1.85
N GLN A 167 -1.34 -13.64 2.87
CA GLN A 167 -1.64 -15.06 2.85
C GLN A 167 -3.13 -15.33 2.62
N SER A 168 -3.99 -14.58 3.31
CA SER A 168 -5.46 -14.64 3.17
C SER A 168 -5.95 -14.21 1.79
N LEU A 169 -5.35 -13.17 1.22
CA LEU A 169 -5.67 -12.69 -0.14
C LEU A 169 -5.24 -13.68 -1.22
N LEU A 170 -4.10 -14.34 -1.05
CA LEU A 170 -3.59 -15.33 -2.01
C LEU A 170 -4.33 -16.67 -1.94
N SER A 171 -4.84 -17.07 -0.77
CA SER A 171 -5.46 -18.38 -0.60
C SER A 171 -6.89 -18.48 -1.11
N GLY A 172 -7.57 -17.35 -1.42
CA GLY A 172 -8.89 -17.30 -2.09
C GLY A 172 -10.04 -18.00 -1.36
N SER A 173 -9.77 -18.69 -0.26
CA SER A 173 -10.63 -19.64 0.45
C SER A 173 -10.53 -19.47 1.98
N GLY A 174 -9.88 -18.41 2.46
CA GLY A 174 -9.79 -18.09 3.89
C GLY A 174 -8.86 -19.01 4.69
N GLY A 175 -8.09 -19.89 4.04
CA GLY A 175 -7.12 -20.73 4.70
C GLY A 175 -5.88 -19.95 5.11
N HIS A 176 -5.53 -20.01 6.40
CA HIS A 176 -4.27 -19.50 6.94
C HIS A 176 -3.20 -20.59 6.82
N PHE A 177 -2.10 -20.35 6.08
CA PHE A 177 -1.00 -21.32 5.95
C PHE A 177 -0.41 -21.70 7.32
N GLY A 178 -0.44 -20.80 8.30
CA GLY A 178 -0.01 -21.08 9.67
C GLY A 178 -0.76 -22.24 10.33
N GLN A 179 -2.07 -22.39 10.08
CA GLN A 179 -2.84 -23.52 10.63
C GLN A 179 -2.45 -24.84 9.97
N ALA A 180 -2.27 -24.84 8.66
CA ALA A 180 -1.81 -26.02 7.92
C ALA A 180 -0.38 -26.42 8.34
N LEU A 181 0.50 -25.44 8.56
CA LEU A 181 1.88 -25.66 9.02
C LEU A 181 1.90 -26.26 10.42
N GLU A 182 1.12 -25.72 11.37
CA GLU A 182 0.99 -26.30 12.71
C GLU A 182 0.38 -27.70 12.68
N GLN A 183 -0.59 -27.95 11.80
CA GLN A 183 -1.15 -29.28 11.63
C GLN A 183 -0.09 -30.29 11.13
N LEU A 184 0.67 -29.93 10.09
CA LEU A 184 1.77 -30.75 9.57
C LEU A 184 2.87 -30.97 10.61
N LYS A 185 3.21 -29.95 11.41
CA LYS A 185 4.20 -30.05 12.49
C LYS A 185 3.73 -30.98 13.60
N ASN A 186 2.44 -30.93 13.94
CA ASN A 186 1.86 -31.86 14.92
C ASN A 186 1.80 -33.29 14.39
N GLU A 187 1.46 -33.50 13.11
CA GLU A 187 1.50 -34.81 12.47
C GLU A 187 2.93 -35.38 12.44
N LEU A 188 3.91 -34.58 12.03
CA LEU A 188 5.32 -34.95 12.10
C LEU A 188 5.74 -35.32 13.51
N SER A 189 5.37 -34.52 14.51
CA SER A 189 5.67 -34.80 15.92
C SER A 189 5.08 -36.13 16.40
N GLN A 190 3.86 -36.50 15.97
CA GLN A 190 3.27 -37.80 16.32
C GLN A 190 3.99 -38.97 15.65
N ILE A 191 4.41 -38.81 14.39
CA ILE A 191 5.13 -39.85 13.64
C ILE A 191 6.56 -40.01 14.19
N THR A 192 7.23 -38.92 14.54
CA THR A 192 8.61 -38.94 15.05
C THR A 192 8.70 -39.21 16.55
N ARG A 193 7.57 -39.22 17.29
CA ARG A 193 7.48 -39.44 18.74
C ARG A 193 8.22 -40.68 19.24
N PHE A 194 8.26 -41.72 18.40
CA PHE A 194 8.87 -43.00 18.74
C PHE A 194 10.28 -43.19 18.18
N LEU A 195 10.81 -42.25 17.37
CA LEU A 195 12.13 -42.41 16.74
C LEU A 195 13.28 -42.37 17.76
N LYS A 196 13.08 -41.71 18.91
CA LYS A 196 14.03 -41.75 20.04
C LYS A 196 14.26 -43.15 20.59
N GLN A 197 13.27 -44.04 20.51
CA GLN A 197 13.43 -45.43 20.97
C GLN A 197 14.24 -46.29 19.98
N TYR A 198 14.50 -45.77 18.78
CA TYR A 198 15.31 -46.40 17.73
C TYR A 198 16.68 -45.73 17.53
N GLY A 199 17.09 -44.82 18.44
CA GLY A 199 18.44 -44.22 18.42
C GLY A 199 18.63 -43.05 17.47
N PHE A 200 17.56 -42.52 16.88
CA PHE A 200 17.59 -41.24 16.16
C PHE A 200 17.42 -40.09 17.18
N PRO A 201 18.17 -38.96 17.03
CA PRO A 201 18.11 -37.84 17.97
C PRO A 201 16.71 -37.22 18.11
#